data_AF-A0A944C2R3-F1
#
_entry.id   AF-A0A944C2R3-F1
#
_cell.length_a   1.000
_cell.length_b   1.000
_cell.length_c   1.000
_cell.angle_alpha   90.00
_cell.angle_beta   90.00
_cell.angle_gamma   90.00
#
_symmetry.space_group_name_H-M   'P 1'
#
loop_
_entity.id
_entity.type
_entity.pdbx_description
1 polymer ?
#
loop_
_entity_poly.entity_id
_entity_poly.type
_entity_poly.pdbx_seq_one_letter_code
_entity_poly.pdbx_strand_id
1 'polypeptide(L)'
;ELREQRILNRNDVLKNNDFNKDYFTRIDLRVTKVIKLYSKSAKLMTNHPAGTYTLEKDAQGMYVLRITDPQNFWSVSRYLVITVK
;
A
#
# COMPACT_ATOMS: atom_id res chain seq x y z
N GLU A 1 -4.76 6.07 15.18
CA GLU A 1 -4.95 6.46 13.76
C GLU A 1 -5.55 5.36 12.88
N LEU A 2 -4.83 4.33 12.41
CA LEU A 2 -5.40 3.34 11.45
C LEU A 2 -6.55 2.46 12.00
N ARG A 3 -6.55 2.18 13.31
CA ARG A 3 -7.63 1.42 13.98
C ARG A 3 -8.91 2.23 14.10
N GLU A 4 -8.79 3.53 14.33
CA GLU A 4 -9.94 4.44 14.47
C GLU A 4 -10.67 4.62 13.13
N GLN A 5 -9.92 4.58 12.03
CA GLN A 5 -10.46 4.61 10.67
C GLN A 5 -10.99 3.25 10.17
N ARG A 6 -10.99 2.21 11.03
CA ARG A 6 -11.38 0.83 10.71
C ARG A 6 -10.61 0.19 9.56
N ILE A 7 -9.44 0.72 9.22
CA ILE A 7 -8.59 0.22 8.12
C ILE A 7 -7.82 -1.03 8.56
N LEU A 8 -7.37 -1.05 9.83
CA LEU A 8 -6.60 -2.14 10.42
C LEU A 8 -7.25 -2.60 11.72
N ASN A 9 -7.63 -3.87 11.84
CA ASN A 9 -8.23 -4.43 13.05
C ASN A 9 -7.48 -5.68 13.52
N ARG A 10 -6.65 -5.54 14.56
CA ARG A 10 -5.78 -6.53 15.25
C ARG A 10 -4.81 -7.37 14.39
N ASN A 11 -5.18 -7.82 13.19
CA ASN A 11 -4.35 -8.39 12.13
C ASN A 11 -5.07 -8.41 10.76
N ASP A 12 -6.29 -7.88 10.70
CA ASP A 12 -7.15 -7.91 9.53
C ASP A 12 -7.21 -6.52 8.88
N VAL A 13 -7.10 -6.48 7.56
CA VAL A 13 -6.93 -5.25 6.78
C VAL A 13 -8.09 -5.16 5.80
N LEU A 14 -8.88 -4.10 5.88
CA LEU A 14 -10.03 -3.84 4.99
C LEU A 14 -11.13 -4.91 4.96
N LYS A 15 -11.29 -5.69 6.03
CA LYS A 15 -12.29 -6.77 6.09
C LYS A 15 -13.75 -6.30 6.09
N ASN A 16 -14.00 -5.17 6.74
CA ASN A 16 -15.32 -4.56 6.82
C ASN A 16 -15.43 -3.48 5.74
N ASN A 17 -16.53 -3.43 5.00
CA ASN A 17 -16.75 -2.43 3.95
C ASN A 17 -16.93 -0.99 4.51
N ASP A 18 -16.95 -0.85 5.85
CA ASP A 18 -17.12 0.38 6.63
C ASP A 18 -15.79 1.03 7.07
N PHE A 19 -14.73 0.94 6.26
CA PHE A 19 -13.50 1.71 6.50
C PHE A 19 -13.58 3.11 5.88
N ASN A 20 -12.92 4.08 6.51
CA ASN A 20 -12.92 5.45 6.01
C ASN A 20 -12.13 5.57 4.70
N LYS A 21 -12.84 5.67 3.57
CA LYS A 21 -12.26 5.78 2.22
C LYS A 21 -11.59 7.13 1.98
N ASP A 22 -12.00 8.19 2.68
CA ASP A 22 -11.40 9.51 2.57
C ASP A 22 -10.01 9.59 3.20
N TYR A 23 -9.64 8.60 4.03
CA TYR A 23 -8.28 8.47 4.53
C TYR A 23 -7.30 7.93 3.48
N PHE A 24 -7.80 7.48 2.33
CA PHE A 24 -6.97 6.97 1.24
C PHE A 24 -6.64 8.07 0.23
N THR A 25 -5.38 8.12 -0.17
CA THR A 25 -4.97 8.95 -1.31
C THR A 25 -5.46 8.32 -2.60
N ARG A 26 -6.27 9.05 -3.36
CA ARG A 26 -6.68 8.63 -4.70
C ARG A 26 -5.50 8.79 -5.64
N ILE A 27 -5.19 7.73 -6.38
CA ILE A 27 -4.12 7.71 -7.37
C ILE A 27 -4.65 7.24 -8.73
N ASP A 28 -4.02 7.69 -9.80
CA ASP A 28 -4.24 7.11 -11.12
C ASP A 28 -3.36 5.85 -11.27
N LEU A 29 -4.00 4.69 -11.25
CA LEU A 29 -3.35 3.37 -11.35
C LEU A 29 -2.69 3.08 -12.70
N ARG A 30 -2.92 3.90 -13.74
CA ARG A 30 -2.28 3.75 -15.06
C ARG A 30 -0.93 4.45 -15.10
N VAL A 31 -0.79 5.53 -14.32
CA VAL A 31 0.40 6.41 -14.31
C VAL A 31 1.26 6.16 -13.08
N THR A 32 0.66 5.98 -11.91
CA THR A 32 1.36 5.84 -10.64
C THR A 32 1.95 4.43 -10.50
N LYS A 33 3.21 4.30 -10.88
CA LYS A 33 4.01 3.07 -10.74
C LYS A 33 5.02 3.11 -9.61
N VAL A 34 5.23 4.26 -8.98
CA VAL A 34 6.24 4.44 -7.94
C VAL A 34 5.62 5.17 -6.76
N ILE A 35 5.70 4.57 -5.57
CA ILE A 35 5.16 5.13 -4.33
C ILE A 35 6.32 5.23 -3.34
N LYS A 36 6.76 6.47 -3.07
CA LYS A 36 7.80 6.74 -2.08
C LYS A 36 7.17 6.69 -0.69
N LEU A 37 7.69 5.85 0.18
CA LEU A 37 7.15 5.65 1.53
C LEU A 37 7.79 6.58 2.55
N TYR A 38 8.88 7.28 2.18
CA TYR A 38 9.61 8.23 3.01
C TYR A 38 9.98 7.71 4.41
N SER A 39 10.11 6.39 4.56
CA SER A 39 10.47 5.74 5.81
C SER A 39 11.50 4.63 5.59
N LYS A 40 12.38 4.44 6.57
CA LYS A 40 13.39 3.37 6.59
C LYS A 40 12.82 2.02 6.99
N SER A 41 11.55 1.96 7.39
CA SER A 41 10.84 0.74 7.74
C SER A 41 9.45 0.76 7.13
N ALA A 42 9.17 -0.19 6.25
CA ALA A 42 7.87 -0.34 5.62
C ALA A 42 7.42 -1.79 5.74
N LYS A 43 6.17 -1.98 6.17
CA LYS A 43 5.52 -3.28 6.21
C LYS A 43 4.22 -3.19 5.42
N LEU A 44 4.13 -3.98 4.36
CA LEU A 44 2.93 -4.10 3.56
C LEU A 44 1.87 -4.88 4.36
N MET A 45 0.67 -4.31 4.45
CA MET A 45 -0.46 -4.89 5.18
C MET A 45 -1.44 -5.60 4.24
N THR A 46 -1.53 -5.18 2.98
CA THR A 46 -2.40 -5.78 1.97
C THR A 46 -1.67 -6.86 1.17
N ASN A 47 -2.37 -7.94 0.84
CA ASN A 47 -1.82 -8.97 -0.04
C ASN A 47 -1.95 -8.54 -1.50
N HIS A 48 -0.81 -8.43 -2.19
CA HIS A 48 -0.73 -8.22 -3.64
C HIS A 48 0.11 -9.35 -4.26
N PRO A 49 -0.17 -9.77 -5.51
CA PRO A 49 0.56 -10.87 -6.14
C PRO A 49 2.06 -10.61 -6.17
N ALA A 50 2.85 -11.61 -5.75
CA ALA A 50 4.31 -11.51 -5.82
C ALA A 50 4.78 -11.30 -7.26
N GLY A 51 5.86 -10.53 -7.46
CA GLY A 51 6.39 -10.21 -8.78
C GLY A 51 5.69 -9.05 -9.51
N THR A 52 4.53 -8.59 -9.02
CA THR A 52 3.84 -7.40 -9.56
C THR A 52 4.36 -6.08 -8.96
N TYR A 53 5.25 -6.16 -7.97
CA TYR A 53 5.90 -5.02 -7.33
C TYR A 53 7.26 -5.39 -6.73
N THR A 54 8.10 -4.38 -6.53
CA THR A 54 9.35 -4.44 -5.77
C THR A 54 9.33 -3.41 -4.65
N LEU A 55 9.94 -3.74 -3.52
CA LEU A 55 10.16 -2.81 -2.42
C LEU A 55 11.66 -2.56 -2.30
N GLU A 56 12.09 -1.39 -2.74
CA GLU A 56 13.50 -1.02 -2.85
C GLU A 56 13.81 0.15 -1.92
N LYS A 57 15.09 0.39 -1.65
CA LYS A 57 15.53 1.58 -0.91
C LYS A 57 16.06 2.60 -1.90
N ASP A 58 15.62 3.84 -1.75
CA ASP A 58 16.15 4.98 -2.51
C ASP A 58 17.57 5.35 -2.02
N ALA A 59 18.22 6.30 -2.68
CA ALA A 59 19.56 6.77 -2.34
C ALA A 59 19.67 7.27 -0.88
N GLN A 60 18.56 7.74 -0.30
CA GLN A 60 18.48 8.17 1.09
C GLN A 60 18.19 7.03 2.09
N GLY A 61 18.13 5.77 1.62
CA GLY A 61 17.82 4.60 2.43
C GLY A 61 16.34 4.45 2.82
N MET A 62 15.46 5.25 2.20
CA MET A 62 14.01 5.20 2.41
C MET A 62 13.37 4.18 1.48
N TYR A 63 12.36 3.46 1.95
CA TYR A 63 11.65 2.49 1.11
C TYR A 63 10.79 3.18 0.04
N VAL A 64 10.80 2.57 -1.14
CA VAL A 64 10.03 2.93 -2.32
C VAL A 64 9.42 1.66 -2.87
N LEU A 65 8.11 1.67 -3.01
CA LEU A 65 7.37 0.61 -3.69
C LEU A 65 7.33 0.94 -5.18
N ARG A 66 7.88 0.06 -6.03
CA ARG A 66 7.71 0.14 -7.49
C ARG A 66 6.77 -0.95 -7.94
N ILE A 67 5.70 -0.56 -8.61
CA ILE A 67 4.73 -1.45 -9.22
C ILE A 67 5.22 -1.74 -10.64
N THR A 68 5.57 -2.99 -10.91
CA THR A 68 6.05 -3.44 -12.22
C THR A 68 4.88 -3.75 -13.15
N ASP A 69 3.81 -4.33 -12.60
CA ASP A 69 2.59 -4.67 -13.32
C ASP A 69 1.34 -4.13 -12.59
N PRO A 70 0.88 -2.92 -12.94
CA PRO A 70 -0.26 -2.29 -12.26
C PRO A 70 -1.56 -3.08 -12.39
N GLN A 71 -1.80 -3.72 -13.54
CA GLN A 71 -3.04 -4.45 -13.78
C GLN A 71 -3.17 -5.63 -12.82
N ASN A 72 -2.12 -6.45 -12.71
CA ASN A 72 -2.09 -7.60 -11.81
C ASN A 72 -1.98 -7.18 -10.35
N PHE A 73 -1.20 -6.12 -10.04
CA PHE A 73 -1.07 -5.60 -8.69
C PHE A 73 -2.41 -5.17 -8.09
N TRP A 74 -3.22 -4.45 -8.87
CA TRP A 74 -4.55 -3.95 -8.46
C TRP A 74 -5.69 -4.95 -8.74
N SER A 75 -5.38 -6.14 -9.27
CA SER A 75 -6.39 -7.17 -9.60
C SER A 75 -7.00 -7.79 -8.34
N VAL A 76 -6.18 -8.03 -7.30
CA VAL A 76 -6.64 -8.64 -6.04
C VAL A 76 -7.29 -7.61 -5.11
N SER A 77 -6.69 -6.43 -4.99
CA SER A 77 -7.21 -5.34 -4.15
C SER A 77 -6.90 -4.01 -4.80
N ARG A 78 -7.92 -3.15 -4.92
CA ARG A 78 -7.77 -1.74 -5.36
C ARG A 78 -7.29 -0.80 -4.24
N TYR A 79 -7.04 -1.35 -3.06
CA TYR A 79 -6.54 -0.62 -1.90
C TYR A 79 -5.17 -1.18 -1.50
N LEU A 80 -4.25 -0.26 -1.23
CA LEU A 80 -2.91 -0.54 -0.77
C LEU A 80 -2.76 0.06 0.63
N VAL A 81 -2.42 -0.77 1.61
CA VAL A 81 -2.13 -0.30 2.98
C VAL A 81 -0.70 -0.68 3.33
N ILE A 82 0.10 0.31 3.66
CA ILE A 82 1.49 0.14 4.09
C ILE A 82 1.64 0.85 5.43
N THR A 83 2.11 0.11 6.43
CA THR A 83 2.53 0.70 7.70
C THR A 83 4.00 1.05 7.62
N VAL A 84 4.31 2.33 7.85
CA VAL A 84 5.67 2.83 7.99
C VAL A 84 5.99 3.11 9.46
N LYS A 85 7.27 3.08 9.83
CA LYS A 85 7.73 3.34 11.20
C LYS A 85 8.77 4.46 11.24
#